data_AF-A0A821HRZ4-F1
#
_entry.id   AF-A0A821HRZ4-F1
#
_cell.length_a   1.000
_cell.length_b   1.000
_cell.length_c   1.000
_cell.angle_alpha   90.00
_cell.angle_beta   90.00
_cell.angle_gamma   90.00
#
_symmetry.space_group_name_H-M   'P 1'
#
loop_
_entity.id
_entity.type
_entity.pdbx_description
1 polymer ?
#
loop_
_entity_poly.entity_id
_entity_poly.type
_entity_poly.pdbx_seq_one_letter_code
_entity_poly.pdbx_strand_id
1 'polypeptide(L)'
;MNSFNRVRSTLRRTFFSSNDADSSPNTTRREDFPILSRHLSSYERFDLSTGNQGTSTTSLQNINSNNNNNTLSHTPIIETTSDGVEFLPNNTKRTLRTIPGVFCPIALSMFSISLFMRIGFVIAHAGILQTLLQFGLCFIILFCTLLSVCSLATNGAIEGGGVYHMISRALGPEFGGSIGVLFFFANVIGNGQSVAALVEALVDSFGPGSKANAFQDTHWWRFLYGTIINIISLITCLLGSSLFSMATFFIFILVSFSYLMVVVSFFVQSPRQVVIPKVNTYAYDHPPIEFNNSDLIYGRYTGFSSLTMRENTYANYTIDYTTGDMMNFATVFGVLFSSITGLLAGANMSGELKRPSRSIPTGSIAAIFFVFFIFITETLLMAATTDRFTLTNNYLFLQDINIWAPFVIIGMIAAVFSACLSGLIGASRILEALAIDEIF
;
A
#
# COMPACT_ATOMS: atom_id res chain seq x y z
N MET A 1 -39.41 -15.74 -14.09
CA MET A 1 -39.25 -14.65 -15.08
C MET A 1 -40.09 -13.38 -14.83
N ASN A 2 -40.80 -13.23 -13.70
CA ASN A 2 -41.66 -12.05 -13.43
C ASN A 2 -41.14 -11.06 -12.37
N SER A 3 -40.02 -11.35 -11.69
CA SER A 3 -39.41 -10.40 -10.71
C SER A 3 -38.47 -9.38 -11.38
N PHE A 4 -37.76 -9.80 -12.44
CA PHE A 4 -36.77 -8.96 -13.13
C PHE A 4 -37.39 -7.80 -13.94
N ASN A 5 -38.60 -7.98 -14.47
CA ASN A 5 -39.30 -6.94 -15.23
C ASN A 5 -39.88 -5.82 -14.35
N ARG A 6 -40.12 -6.10 -13.06
CA ARG A 6 -40.63 -5.11 -12.09
C ARG A 6 -39.54 -4.16 -11.59
N VAL A 7 -38.30 -4.62 -11.55
CA VAL A 7 -37.13 -3.79 -11.20
C VAL A 7 -36.78 -2.85 -12.36
N ARG A 8 -36.92 -3.32 -13.61
CA ARG A 8 -36.64 -2.52 -14.82
C ARG A 8 -37.67 -1.42 -15.07
N SER A 9 -38.94 -1.60 -14.68
CA SER A 9 -39.98 -0.56 -14.84
C SER A 9 -39.89 0.54 -13.78
N THR A 10 -39.44 0.21 -12.56
CA THR A 10 -39.23 1.19 -11.48
C THR A 10 -37.99 2.06 -11.76
N LEU A 11 -36.89 1.47 -12.23
CA LEU A 11 -35.67 2.21 -12.60
C LEU A 11 -35.86 3.17 -13.78
N ARG A 12 -36.81 2.88 -14.69
CA ARG A 12 -37.09 3.75 -15.84
C ARG A 12 -37.96 4.97 -15.49
N ARG A 13 -38.72 4.91 -14.38
CA ARG A 13 -39.56 6.03 -13.92
C ARG A 13 -38.79 7.07 -13.09
N THR A 14 -37.69 6.69 -12.45
CA THR A 14 -36.91 7.62 -11.63
C THR A 14 -35.90 8.45 -12.42
N PHE A 15 -35.49 8.00 -13.62
CA PHE A 15 -34.42 8.65 -14.40
C PHE A 15 -34.89 9.51 -15.59
N PHE A 16 -36.17 9.45 -15.97
CA PHE A 16 -36.72 10.25 -17.08
C PHE A 16 -38.02 10.94 -16.65
N SER A 17 -37.91 11.97 -15.81
CA SER A 17 -38.98 12.94 -15.61
C SER A 17 -38.41 14.29 -15.15
N SER A 18 -37.66 14.94 -16.03
CA SER A 18 -37.63 16.41 -16.09
C SER A 18 -36.92 16.83 -17.38
N ASN A 19 -37.70 16.98 -18.43
CA ASN A 19 -37.44 17.85 -19.57
C ASN A 19 -38.75 17.93 -20.35
N ASP A 20 -39.51 19.01 -20.11
CA ASP A 20 -40.17 19.83 -21.13
C ASP A 20 -40.92 20.98 -20.43
N ALA A 21 -41.01 22.11 -21.14
CA ALA A 21 -40.93 23.48 -20.61
C ALA A 21 -42.26 24.28 -20.68
N ASP A 22 -42.11 25.60 -20.48
CA ASP A 22 -43.03 26.76 -20.64
C ASP A 22 -43.80 27.21 -19.38
N SER A 23 -43.87 28.48 -18.94
CA SER A 23 -43.64 29.81 -19.53
C SER A 23 -43.53 30.92 -18.44
N SER A 24 -42.97 32.10 -18.80
CA SER A 24 -42.61 33.34 -18.06
C SER A 24 -43.71 34.11 -17.23
N PRO A 25 -43.48 35.32 -16.65
CA PRO A 25 -42.38 35.88 -15.81
C PRO A 25 -42.88 36.54 -14.48
N ASN A 26 -41.93 36.96 -13.62
CA ASN A 26 -42.06 37.89 -12.47
C ASN A 26 -43.04 37.57 -11.32
N THR A 27 -42.53 37.24 -10.11
CA THR A 27 -42.75 38.02 -8.87
C THR A 27 -41.69 37.66 -7.80
N THR A 28 -41.31 38.65 -7.01
CA THR A 28 -40.45 38.57 -5.82
C THR A 28 -41.07 37.74 -4.69
N ARG A 29 -40.36 36.74 -4.16
CA ARG A 29 -40.56 36.27 -2.77
C ARG A 29 -39.30 35.63 -2.19
N ARG A 30 -38.85 36.19 -1.05
CA ARG A 30 -37.98 35.53 -0.07
C ARG A 30 -38.60 34.18 0.31
N GLU A 31 -37.87 33.10 0.11
CA GLU A 31 -38.14 31.79 0.72
C GLU A 31 -36.87 31.43 1.50
N ASP A 32 -37.01 31.45 2.82
CA ASP A 32 -35.99 31.11 3.80
C ASP A 32 -35.64 29.61 3.68
N PHE A 33 -34.36 29.27 3.54
CA PHE A 33 -33.88 27.87 3.58
C PHE A 33 -33.62 27.43 5.04
N PRO A 34 -34.39 26.48 5.60
CA PRO A 34 -34.19 26.00 6.96
C PRO A 34 -33.28 24.76 6.94
N ILE A 35 -32.01 24.93 6.55
CA ILE A 35 -31.01 23.84 6.62
C ILE A 35 -29.69 24.32 7.25
N LEU A 36 -29.42 25.63 7.24
CA LEU A 36 -28.18 26.19 7.81
C LEU A 36 -28.22 26.36 9.35
N SER A 37 -29.38 26.26 9.99
CA SER A 37 -29.52 26.46 11.45
C SER A 37 -29.39 25.17 12.28
N ARG A 38 -29.49 23.99 11.67
CA ARG A 38 -29.37 22.71 12.40
C ARG A 38 -27.92 22.32 12.73
N HIS A 39 -26.93 22.84 12.02
CA HIS A 39 -25.52 22.55 12.31
C HIS A 39 -24.90 23.47 13.39
N LEU A 40 -25.54 24.60 13.71
CA LEU A 40 -25.09 25.48 14.82
C LEU A 40 -25.72 25.09 16.18
N SER A 41 -26.90 24.47 16.19
CA SER A 41 -27.59 24.05 17.42
C SER A 41 -26.93 22.88 18.15
N SER A 42 -26.06 22.11 17.49
CA SER A 42 -25.40 20.93 18.09
C SER A 42 -24.10 21.27 18.83
N TYR A 43 -23.61 22.50 18.71
CA TYR A 43 -22.37 22.96 19.36
C TYR A 43 -22.62 23.76 20.65
N GLU A 44 -23.85 24.17 20.95
CA GLU A 44 -24.16 25.10 22.05
C GLU A 44 -24.79 24.44 23.28
N ARG A 45 -24.76 23.11 23.38
CA ARG A 45 -25.44 22.38 24.47
C ARG A 45 -24.48 21.50 25.28
N PHE A 46 -23.47 22.12 25.91
CA PHE A 46 -22.87 21.63 27.13
C PHE A 46 -22.54 22.82 28.04
N ASP A 47 -22.85 22.65 29.33
CA ASP A 47 -22.79 23.63 30.43
C ASP A 47 -23.88 24.70 30.52
N LEU A 48 -25.06 24.29 31.03
CA LEU A 48 -25.80 25.05 32.03
C LEU A 48 -26.89 24.19 32.69
N SER A 49 -26.61 23.68 33.90
CA SER A 49 -27.66 23.41 34.88
C SER A 49 -27.17 23.57 36.31
N THR A 50 -27.88 24.44 37.05
CA THR A 50 -28.15 24.43 38.51
C THR A 50 -26.96 24.56 39.46
N GLY A 51 -26.94 25.46 40.45
CA GLY A 51 -27.92 26.41 40.95
C GLY A 51 -27.51 26.93 42.34
N ASN A 52 -28.16 28.02 42.72
CA ASN A 52 -28.34 28.60 44.06
C ASN A 52 -27.34 29.60 44.67
N GLN A 53 -27.93 30.76 44.97
CA GLN A 53 -27.44 31.88 45.75
C GLN A 53 -27.35 31.54 47.25
N GLY A 54 -26.37 32.13 47.92
CA GLY A 54 -26.23 32.14 49.38
C GLY A 54 -25.27 33.25 49.82
N THR A 55 -25.84 34.26 50.46
CA THR A 55 -25.29 35.52 50.99
C THR A 55 -24.14 35.42 52.00
N SER A 56 -23.22 36.39 51.89
CA SER A 56 -22.57 37.19 52.95
C SER A 56 -22.17 36.55 54.29
N THR A 57 -20.87 36.63 54.66
CA THR A 57 -20.39 37.40 55.84
C THR A 57 -18.88 37.20 56.12
N THR A 58 -18.32 38.27 56.63
CA THR A 58 -16.97 38.59 57.10
C THR A 58 -16.53 37.75 58.30
N SER A 59 -15.26 37.32 58.39
CA SER A 59 -14.43 37.46 59.61
C SER A 59 -12.98 36.95 59.44
N LEU A 60 -12.07 37.88 59.75
CA LEU A 60 -10.74 37.86 60.37
C LEU A 60 -10.03 36.54 60.77
N GLN A 61 -8.69 36.67 60.76
CA GLN A 61 -7.61 35.84 61.35
C GLN A 61 -7.17 34.65 60.47
N ASN A 62 -5.89 34.45 60.12
CA ASN A 62 -4.71 34.61 60.97
C ASN A 62 -3.43 34.78 60.10
N ILE A 63 -2.51 35.62 60.58
CA ILE A 63 -1.18 35.88 60.01
C ILE A 63 -0.15 34.98 60.72
N ASN A 64 0.84 34.50 59.94
CA ASN A 64 2.19 34.00 60.28
C ASN A 64 2.47 32.52 60.05
N SER A 65 3.32 32.21 59.06
CA SER A 65 4.72 31.89 59.35
C SER A 65 5.58 31.89 58.08
N ASN A 66 6.74 32.54 58.22
CA ASN A 66 7.85 32.62 57.28
C ASN A 66 8.34 31.24 56.82
N ASN A 67 8.76 31.12 55.56
CA ASN A 67 10.16 30.78 55.25
C ASN A 67 10.53 31.05 53.80
N ASN A 68 11.67 31.71 53.66
CA ASN A 68 12.38 32.05 52.43
C ASN A 68 12.75 30.80 51.62
N ASN A 69 12.77 30.93 50.29
CA ASN A 69 13.98 30.66 49.49
C ASN A 69 13.80 31.19 48.06
N ASN A 70 14.72 32.06 47.66
CA ASN A 70 14.93 32.58 46.32
C ASN A 70 15.32 31.46 45.34
N THR A 71 14.64 31.35 44.21
CA THR A 71 15.25 30.93 42.95
C THR A 71 14.65 31.72 41.78
N LEU A 72 15.55 32.42 41.11
CA LEU A 72 15.39 33.17 39.87
C LEU A 72 14.78 32.26 38.77
N SER A 73 13.67 32.64 38.17
CA SER A 73 13.26 32.13 36.86
C SER A 73 12.97 33.28 35.90
N HIS A 74 13.78 33.34 34.85
CA HIS A 74 13.64 34.22 33.71
C HIS A 74 12.22 34.11 33.12
N THR A 75 11.51 35.24 33.05
CA THR A 75 10.41 35.44 32.13
C THR A 75 10.98 35.65 30.72
N PRO A 76 10.63 34.85 29.70
CA PRO A 76 10.96 35.19 28.34
C PRO A 76 9.93 36.20 27.82
N ILE A 77 10.45 37.30 27.30
CA ILE A 77 9.72 38.33 26.57
C ILE A 77 9.20 37.70 25.27
N ILE A 78 7.91 37.84 25.01
CA ILE A 78 7.26 37.43 23.76
C ILE A 78 7.49 38.53 22.73
N GLU A 79 8.32 38.29 21.73
CA GLU A 79 8.33 39.05 20.47
C GLU A 79 7.25 38.48 19.55
N THR A 80 6.31 39.35 19.14
CA THR A 80 5.26 39.06 18.18
C THR A 80 5.71 39.39 16.76
N THR A 81 5.76 38.38 15.89
CA THR A 81 5.73 38.58 14.42
C THR A 81 4.69 37.65 13.78
N SER A 82 3.59 38.27 13.36
CA SER A 82 2.65 37.99 12.25
C SER A 82 2.43 36.55 11.72
N ASP A 83 1.16 36.16 11.77
CA ASP A 83 0.41 35.29 10.84
C ASP A 83 0.80 33.81 10.70
N GLY A 84 0.71 33.09 11.82
CA GLY A 84 0.40 31.66 11.83
C GLY A 84 -0.41 31.36 13.08
N VAL A 85 -1.63 30.81 12.92
CA VAL A 85 -2.38 30.27 14.06
C VAL A 85 -1.65 29.02 14.54
N GLU A 86 -0.72 29.19 15.45
CA GLU A 86 -0.07 28.10 16.16
C GLU A 86 -1.02 27.63 17.27
N PHE A 87 -1.73 26.54 17.01
CA PHE A 87 -2.57 25.89 18.02
C PHE A 87 -1.67 25.33 19.13
N LEU A 88 -2.01 25.70 20.37
CA LEU A 88 -1.41 25.20 21.61
C LEU A 88 -1.19 23.68 21.57
N PRO A 89 -0.08 23.17 22.15
CA PRO A 89 0.28 21.77 22.08
C PRO A 89 -0.67 20.96 22.96
N ASN A 90 -1.79 20.52 22.41
CA ASN A 90 -2.65 19.61 23.13
C ASN A 90 -1.95 18.25 23.20
N ASN A 91 -1.69 17.81 24.42
CA ASN A 91 -0.91 16.63 24.79
C ASN A 91 -1.43 15.34 24.11
N THR A 92 -0.95 15.03 22.89
CA THR A 92 -1.40 13.86 22.11
C THR A 92 -0.23 13.14 21.42
N LYS A 93 0.02 11.90 21.88
CA LYS A 93 0.48 10.65 21.24
C LYS A 93 1.14 10.62 19.83
N ARG A 94 1.68 11.72 19.28
CA ARG A 94 2.36 11.75 17.97
C ARG A 94 3.86 11.44 18.13
N THR A 95 4.26 10.21 17.85
CA THR A 95 5.61 9.72 18.10
C THR A 95 6.41 9.44 16.83
N LEU A 96 5.76 9.26 15.67
CA LEU A 96 6.41 8.76 14.46
C LEU A 96 7.21 9.83 13.72
N ARG A 97 8.41 9.42 13.28
CA ARG A 97 9.30 10.21 12.42
C ARG A 97 9.05 9.87 10.94
N THR A 98 9.54 10.71 10.04
CA THR A 98 9.35 10.59 8.59
C THR A 98 9.79 9.24 8.01
N ILE A 99 10.93 8.70 8.44
CA ILE A 99 11.45 7.44 7.91
C ILE A 99 10.56 6.24 8.31
N PRO A 100 10.40 5.91 9.61
CA PRO A 100 9.58 4.76 10.01
C PRO A 100 8.08 4.95 9.75
N GLY A 101 7.59 6.20 9.71
CA GLY A 101 6.16 6.48 9.58
C GLY A 101 5.66 6.75 8.15
N VAL A 102 6.55 7.08 7.20
CA VAL A 102 6.15 7.37 5.81
C VAL A 102 7.00 6.59 4.83
N PHE A 103 8.32 6.75 4.87
CA PHE A 103 9.22 6.13 3.90
C PHE A 103 9.19 4.60 3.94
N CYS A 104 9.37 3.98 5.11
CA CYS A 104 9.39 2.52 5.24
C CYS A 104 8.06 1.87 4.85
N PRO A 105 6.88 2.36 5.30
CA PRO A 105 5.59 1.82 4.85
C PRO A 105 5.38 1.91 3.34
N ILE A 106 5.76 3.03 2.70
CA ILE A 106 5.62 3.18 1.24
C ILE A 106 6.58 2.25 0.51
N ALA A 107 7.87 2.25 0.91
CA ALA A 107 8.86 1.39 0.30
C ALA A 107 8.47 -0.09 0.44
N LEU A 108 7.97 -0.53 1.60
CA LEU A 108 7.51 -1.91 1.81
C LEU A 108 6.21 -2.24 1.07
N SER A 109 5.28 -1.30 0.96
CA SER A 109 4.05 -1.54 0.19
C SER A 109 4.34 -1.72 -1.30
N MET A 110 5.38 -1.06 -1.81
CA MET A 110 5.84 -1.20 -3.21
C MET A 110 6.85 -2.35 -3.37
N PHE A 111 7.67 -2.63 -2.35
CA PHE A 111 8.47 -3.86 -2.22
C PHE A 111 7.57 -5.01 -1.79
N SER A 112 6.57 -5.29 -2.61
CA SER A 112 5.80 -6.51 -2.50
C SER A 112 6.66 -7.70 -2.98
N ILE A 113 6.10 -8.89 -2.88
CA ILE A 113 6.65 -10.15 -3.43
C ILE A 113 7.05 -10.06 -4.90
N SER A 114 6.49 -9.07 -5.61
CA SER A 114 6.78 -8.78 -7.01
C SER A 114 8.26 -8.54 -7.28
N LEU A 115 8.99 -7.94 -6.34
CA LEU A 115 10.44 -7.72 -6.48
C LEU A 115 11.19 -9.05 -6.66
N PHE A 116 10.74 -10.13 -6.01
CA PHE A 116 11.40 -11.43 -6.04
C PHE A 116 10.84 -12.39 -7.11
N MET A 117 9.55 -12.27 -7.47
CA MET A 117 8.91 -13.23 -8.39
C MET A 117 8.43 -12.63 -9.72
N ARG A 118 7.93 -11.39 -9.73
CA ARG A 118 7.16 -10.88 -10.88
C ARG A 118 7.99 -10.08 -11.87
N ILE A 119 9.12 -9.50 -11.45
CA ILE A 119 10.00 -8.77 -12.39
C ILE A 119 10.58 -9.70 -13.46
N GLY A 120 10.95 -10.93 -13.10
CA GLY A 120 11.41 -11.93 -14.07
C GLY A 120 10.35 -12.23 -15.15
N PHE A 121 9.10 -12.44 -14.74
CA PHE A 121 7.97 -12.65 -15.65
C PHE A 121 7.75 -11.46 -16.60
N VAL A 122 7.80 -10.22 -16.09
CA VAL A 122 7.61 -9.02 -16.91
C VAL A 122 8.69 -8.92 -17.99
N ILE A 123 9.96 -9.15 -17.62
CA ILE A 123 11.10 -9.12 -18.56
C ILE A 123 10.98 -10.24 -19.59
N ALA A 124 10.55 -11.44 -19.17
CA ALA A 124 10.42 -12.60 -20.04
C ALA A 124 9.54 -12.28 -21.26
N HIS A 125 8.37 -11.66 -21.03
CA HIS A 125 7.40 -11.37 -22.08
C HIS A 125 7.60 -10.02 -22.77
N ALA A 126 7.77 -8.94 -21.99
CA ALA A 126 7.87 -7.59 -22.55
C ALA A 126 9.29 -7.29 -23.06
N GLY A 127 10.31 -7.99 -22.58
CA GLY A 127 11.72 -7.64 -22.84
C GLY A 127 12.13 -6.32 -22.17
N ILE A 128 13.41 -5.99 -22.24
CA ILE A 128 13.98 -4.84 -21.52
C ILE A 128 13.33 -3.52 -21.97
N LEU A 129 13.22 -3.29 -23.29
CA LEU A 129 12.79 -2.00 -23.82
C LEU A 129 11.34 -1.68 -23.42
N GLN A 130 10.45 -2.65 -23.56
CA GLN A 130 9.04 -2.45 -23.23
C GLN A 130 8.81 -2.47 -21.71
N THR A 131 9.60 -3.23 -20.95
CA THR A 131 9.57 -3.18 -19.47
C THR A 131 9.96 -1.79 -18.97
N LEU A 132 11.03 -1.19 -19.50
CA LEU A 132 11.44 0.18 -19.17
C LEU A 132 10.37 1.21 -19.55
N LEU A 133 9.71 1.04 -20.70
CA LEU A 133 8.58 1.88 -21.11
C LEU A 133 7.41 1.76 -20.12
N GLN A 134 7.06 0.53 -19.70
CA GLN A 134 5.99 0.29 -18.72
C GLN A 134 6.33 0.90 -17.36
N PHE A 135 7.57 0.78 -16.89
CA PHE A 135 8.02 1.48 -15.69
C PHE A 135 7.88 2.99 -15.84
N GLY A 136 8.36 3.57 -16.94
CA GLY A 136 8.20 5.00 -17.22
C GLY A 136 6.75 5.44 -17.10
N LEU A 137 5.82 4.70 -17.70
CA LEU A 137 4.39 4.98 -17.62
C LEU A 137 3.84 4.86 -16.20
N CYS A 138 4.17 3.77 -15.48
CA CYS A 138 3.78 3.58 -14.07
C CYS A 138 4.27 4.72 -13.18
N PHE A 139 5.55 5.07 -13.27
CA PHE A 139 6.16 6.10 -12.42
C PHE A 139 5.66 7.50 -12.74
N ILE A 140 5.31 7.81 -14.00
CA ILE A 140 4.62 9.06 -14.33
C ILE A 140 3.27 9.15 -13.60
N ILE A 141 2.45 8.09 -13.67
CA ILE A 141 1.15 8.04 -12.97
C ILE A 141 1.34 8.22 -11.45
N LEU A 142 2.30 7.50 -10.87
CA LEU A 142 2.59 7.56 -9.43
C LEU A 142 3.13 8.92 -9.01
N PHE A 143 4.01 9.53 -9.80
CA PHE A 143 4.58 10.84 -9.50
C PHE A 143 3.52 11.95 -9.58
N CYS A 144 2.66 11.94 -10.60
CA CYS A 144 1.51 12.86 -10.68
C CYS A 144 0.56 12.68 -9.49
N THR A 145 0.25 11.44 -9.12
CA THR A 145 -0.58 11.15 -7.93
C THR A 145 0.09 11.65 -6.66
N LEU A 146 1.40 11.47 -6.53
CA LEU A 146 2.16 11.92 -5.37
C LEU A 146 2.14 13.44 -5.24
N LEU A 147 2.36 14.18 -6.32
CA LEU A 147 2.32 15.65 -6.29
C LEU A 147 0.95 16.15 -5.80
N SER A 148 -0.15 15.51 -6.24
CA SER A 148 -1.49 15.80 -5.73
C SER A 148 -1.61 15.53 -4.23
N VAL A 149 -1.17 14.36 -3.75
CA VAL A 149 -1.21 14.01 -2.32
C VAL A 149 -0.33 14.93 -1.47
N CYS A 150 0.82 15.34 -2.00
CA CYS A 150 1.71 16.31 -1.35
C CYS A 150 1.03 17.67 -1.21
N SER A 151 0.36 18.15 -2.27
CA SER A 151 -0.42 19.38 -2.23
C SER A 151 -1.52 19.30 -1.17
N LEU A 152 -2.26 18.18 -1.11
CA LEU A 152 -3.29 17.95 -0.09
C LEU A 152 -2.70 17.96 1.32
N ALA A 153 -1.54 17.32 1.52
CA ALA A 153 -0.87 17.29 2.81
C ALA A 153 -0.31 18.66 3.26
N THR A 154 -0.07 19.57 2.33
CA THR A 154 0.39 20.93 2.66
C THR A 154 -0.74 21.93 2.90
N ASN A 155 -1.98 21.63 2.49
CA ASN A 155 -3.05 22.61 2.37
C ASN A 155 -4.04 22.66 3.56
N GLY A 156 -3.60 22.34 4.79
CA GLY A 156 -4.44 22.51 5.99
C GLY A 156 -4.01 21.71 7.21
N ALA A 157 -4.74 21.88 8.32
CA ALA A 157 -4.52 21.17 9.57
C ALA A 157 -4.80 19.66 9.41
N ILE A 158 -3.74 18.89 9.14
CA ILE A 158 -3.81 17.42 9.12
C ILE A 158 -4.09 16.94 10.56
N GLU A 159 -5.36 16.68 10.80
CA GLU A 159 -5.82 15.97 11.98
C GLU A 159 -5.54 14.47 11.90
N GLY A 160 -5.77 13.76 13.01
CA GLY A 160 -5.38 12.38 13.26
C GLY A 160 -5.92 11.29 12.33
N GLY A 161 -6.74 11.62 11.32
CA GLY A 161 -7.65 10.68 10.65
C GLY A 161 -7.12 9.92 9.41
N GLY A 162 -5.82 9.97 9.10
CA GLY A 162 -5.26 9.22 7.95
C GLY A 162 -5.49 9.89 6.59
N VAL A 163 -5.41 9.09 5.51
CA VAL A 163 -5.55 9.56 4.11
C VAL A 163 -6.95 10.09 3.82
N TYR A 164 -7.96 9.34 4.23
CA TYR A 164 -9.35 9.68 3.92
C TYR A 164 -9.73 11.04 4.51
N HIS A 165 -9.39 11.30 5.78
CA HIS A 165 -9.67 12.58 6.46
C HIS A 165 -8.98 13.78 5.79
N MET A 166 -7.78 13.55 5.26
CA MET A 166 -7.05 14.56 4.50
C MET A 166 -7.74 14.88 3.16
N ILE A 167 -8.30 13.87 2.50
CA ILE A 167 -9.00 14.01 1.22
C ILE A 167 -10.38 14.64 1.41
N SER A 168 -11.18 14.14 2.36
CA SER A 168 -12.56 14.60 2.58
C SER A 168 -12.63 16.07 2.98
N ARG A 169 -11.66 16.56 3.74
CA ARG A 169 -11.56 17.99 4.11
C ARG A 169 -11.14 18.90 2.97
N ALA A 170 -10.28 18.40 2.08
CA ALA A 170 -9.76 19.21 0.98
C ALA A 170 -10.71 19.24 -0.23
N LEU A 171 -11.42 18.15 -0.50
CA LEU A 171 -12.30 18.00 -1.67
C LEU A 171 -13.79 18.02 -1.33
N GLY A 172 -14.15 18.01 -0.04
CA GLY A 172 -15.52 17.89 0.42
C GLY A 172 -15.96 16.43 0.65
N PRO A 173 -17.05 16.24 1.41
CA PRO A 173 -17.50 14.92 1.87
C PRO A 173 -17.96 14.00 0.74
N GLU A 174 -18.59 14.52 -0.32
CA GLU A 174 -19.08 13.69 -1.44
C GLU A 174 -17.93 13.02 -2.22
N PHE A 175 -16.90 13.81 -2.55
CA PHE A 175 -15.69 13.31 -3.20
C PHE A 175 -14.86 12.44 -2.24
N GLY A 176 -14.73 12.86 -0.99
CA GLY A 176 -14.04 12.10 0.06
C GLY A 176 -14.64 10.72 0.28
N GLY A 177 -15.96 10.63 0.42
CA GLY A 177 -16.70 9.39 0.63
C GLY A 177 -16.54 8.42 -0.54
N SER A 178 -16.70 8.91 -1.77
CA SER A 178 -16.56 8.09 -2.98
C SER A 178 -15.14 7.52 -3.13
N ILE A 179 -14.12 8.36 -2.95
CA ILE A 179 -12.71 7.94 -3.02
C ILE A 179 -12.37 7.01 -1.84
N GLY A 180 -12.91 7.27 -0.65
CA GLY A 180 -12.72 6.46 0.55
C GLY A 180 -13.22 5.03 0.36
N VAL A 181 -14.44 4.85 -0.16
CA VAL A 181 -15.00 3.50 -0.41
C VAL A 181 -14.19 2.75 -1.45
N LEU A 182 -13.79 3.41 -2.55
CA LEU A 182 -12.93 2.79 -3.55
C LEU A 182 -11.58 2.36 -2.96
N PHE A 183 -10.99 3.21 -2.12
CA PHE A 183 -9.71 2.94 -1.49
C PHE A 183 -9.81 1.83 -0.42
N PHE A 184 -10.93 1.73 0.29
CA PHE A 184 -11.22 0.61 1.18
C PHE A 184 -11.20 -0.73 0.43
N PHE A 185 -11.97 -0.86 -0.65
CA PHE A 185 -11.99 -2.10 -1.44
C PHE A 185 -10.65 -2.41 -2.08
N ALA A 186 -9.93 -1.39 -2.56
CA ALA A 186 -8.59 -1.56 -3.11
C ALA A 186 -7.61 -2.17 -2.08
N ASN A 187 -7.63 -1.69 -0.83
CA ASN A 187 -6.78 -2.24 0.23
C ASN A 187 -7.18 -3.68 0.60
N VAL A 188 -8.48 -4.01 0.63
CA VAL A 188 -8.97 -5.39 0.91
C VAL A 188 -8.53 -6.36 -0.19
N ILE A 189 -8.72 -5.99 -1.46
CA ILE A 189 -8.34 -6.82 -2.61
C ILE A 189 -6.81 -6.94 -2.69
N GLY A 190 -6.07 -5.86 -2.47
CA GLY A 190 -4.60 -5.85 -2.47
C GLY A 190 -4.00 -6.75 -1.37
N ASN A 191 -4.63 -6.80 -0.19
CA ASN A 191 -4.26 -7.75 0.85
C ASN A 191 -4.48 -9.20 0.38
N GLY A 192 -5.64 -9.49 -0.21
CA GLY A 192 -5.93 -10.81 -0.79
C GLY A 192 -4.92 -11.23 -1.85
N GLN A 193 -4.52 -10.31 -2.74
CA GLN A 193 -3.50 -10.55 -3.76
C GLN A 193 -2.13 -10.86 -3.15
N SER A 194 -1.73 -10.12 -2.12
CA SER A 194 -0.44 -10.31 -1.44
C SER A 194 -0.35 -11.68 -0.76
N VAL A 195 -1.43 -12.11 -0.09
CA VAL A 195 -1.52 -13.44 0.53
C VAL A 195 -1.53 -14.55 -0.50
N ALA A 196 -2.29 -14.41 -1.59
CA ALA A 196 -2.33 -15.41 -2.66
C ALA A 196 -0.95 -15.62 -3.28
N ALA A 197 -0.22 -14.54 -3.53
CA ALA A 197 1.13 -14.61 -4.07
C ALA A 197 2.14 -15.26 -3.10
N LEU A 198 2.00 -15.06 -1.78
CA LEU A 198 2.83 -15.77 -0.80
C LEU A 198 2.55 -17.26 -0.77
N VAL A 199 1.28 -17.66 -0.84
CA VAL A 199 0.91 -19.07 -0.90
C VAL A 199 1.48 -19.72 -2.15
N GLU A 200 1.39 -19.07 -3.30
CA GLU A 200 2.03 -19.51 -4.56
C GLU A 200 3.54 -19.70 -4.35
N ALA A 201 4.24 -18.70 -3.82
CA ALA A 201 5.68 -18.79 -3.55
C ALA A 201 6.05 -19.92 -2.60
N LEU A 202 5.28 -20.14 -1.53
CA LEU A 202 5.54 -21.20 -0.54
C LEU A 202 5.31 -22.59 -1.13
N VAL A 203 4.24 -22.77 -1.88
CA VAL A 203 3.94 -24.05 -2.56
C VAL A 203 4.99 -24.34 -3.62
N ASP A 204 5.42 -23.34 -4.39
CA ASP A 204 6.47 -23.54 -5.41
C ASP A 204 7.84 -23.82 -4.76
N SER A 205 8.15 -23.21 -3.61
CA SER A 205 9.42 -23.41 -2.90
C SER A 205 9.53 -24.77 -2.19
N PHE A 206 8.43 -25.24 -1.59
CA PHE A 206 8.42 -26.35 -0.62
C PHE A 206 7.43 -27.46 -0.98
N GLY A 207 6.73 -27.36 -2.11
CA GLY A 207 5.75 -28.32 -2.59
C GLY A 207 6.35 -29.59 -3.21
N PRO A 208 5.53 -30.39 -3.92
CA PRO A 208 5.93 -31.70 -4.44
C PRO A 208 7.00 -31.56 -5.53
N GLY A 209 8.21 -32.05 -5.24
CA GLY A 209 9.40 -31.91 -6.08
C GLY A 209 10.55 -31.13 -5.42
N SER A 210 10.29 -30.45 -4.31
CA SER A 210 11.32 -29.85 -3.46
C SER A 210 11.86 -30.86 -2.44
N LYS A 211 13.09 -30.68 -1.95
CA LYS A 211 13.74 -31.62 -1.00
C LYS A 211 12.93 -31.88 0.27
N ALA A 212 12.05 -30.95 0.65
CA ALA A 212 11.24 -31.02 1.86
C ALA A 212 9.84 -31.63 1.65
N ASN A 213 9.29 -31.65 0.42
CA ASN A 213 7.92 -32.11 0.08
C ASN A 213 6.87 -31.78 1.18
N ALA A 214 6.92 -30.56 1.72
CA ALA A 214 6.23 -30.20 2.95
C ALA A 214 4.79 -29.74 2.72
N PHE A 215 4.48 -29.19 1.54
CA PHE A 215 3.15 -28.69 1.20
C PHE A 215 2.51 -29.48 0.06
N GLN A 216 1.19 -29.64 0.14
CA GLN A 216 0.39 -30.28 -0.90
C GLN A 216 -0.17 -29.21 -1.83
N ASP A 217 0.01 -29.39 -3.14
CA ASP A 217 -0.55 -28.48 -4.14
C ASP A 217 -1.99 -28.91 -4.50
N THR A 218 -2.94 -28.52 -3.66
CA THR A 218 -4.37 -28.69 -3.95
C THR A 218 -5.08 -27.38 -3.66
N HIS A 219 -6.14 -27.07 -4.43
CA HIS A 219 -6.92 -25.85 -4.28
C HIS A 219 -7.32 -25.55 -2.82
N TRP A 220 -7.83 -26.55 -2.11
CA TRP A 220 -8.24 -26.42 -0.70
C TRP A 220 -7.07 -26.19 0.27
N TRP A 221 -5.91 -26.78 -0.01
CA TRP A 221 -4.69 -26.57 0.79
C TRP A 221 -4.15 -25.15 0.61
N ARG A 222 -4.11 -24.64 -0.63
CA ARG A 222 -3.76 -23.25 -0.93
C ARG A 222 -4.68 -22.28 -0.18
N PHE A 223 -5.99 -22.54 -0.19
CA PHE A 223 -6.96 -21.74 0.56
C PHE A 223 -6.70 -21.77 2.07
N LEU A 224 -6.39 -22.94 2.64
CA LEU A 224 -6.06 -23.09 4.06
C LEU A 224 -4.81 -22.28 4.43
N TYR A 225 -3.73 -22.38 3.66
CA TYR A 225 -2.49 -21.63 3.90
C TYR A 225 -2.74 -20.11 3.87
N GLY A 226 -3.50 -19.62 2.89
CA GLY A 226 -3.87 -18.21 2.81
C GLY A 226 -4.72 -17.74 4.00
N THR A 227 -5.64 -18.59 4.47
CA THR A 227 -6.47 -18.30 5.65
C THR A 227 -5.62 -18.20 6.92
N ILE A 228 -4.65 -19.09 7.10
CA ILE A 228 -3.72 -19.07 8.24
C ILE A 228 -2.89 -17.77 8.24
N ILE A 229 -2.31 -17.39 7.09
CA ILE A 229 -1.53 -16.16 6.96
C ILE A 229 -2.38 -14.92 7.29
N ASN A 230 -3.63 -14.89 6.82
CA ASN A 230 -4.56 -13.81 7.14
C ASN A 230 -4.90 -13.75 8.63
N ILE A 231 -5.13 -14.89 9.29
CA ILE A 231 -5.39 -14.95 10.74
C ILE A 231 -4.18 -14.42 11.53
N ILE A 232 -2.96 -14.80 11.17
CA ILE A 232 -1.74 -14.30 11.81
C ILE A 232 -1.59 -12.78 11.62
N SER A 233 -1.87 -12.30 10.41
CA SER A 233 -1.84 -10.86 10.09
C SER A 233 -2.90 -10.09 10.87
N LEU A 234 -4.11 -10.64 11.00
CA LEU A 234 -5.20 -10.08 11.80
C LEU A 234 -4.81 -9.98 13.27
N ILE A 235 -4.31 -11.08 13.87
CA ILE A 235 -3.83 -11.08 15.25
C ILE A 235 -2.80 -9.97 15.45
N THR A 236 -1.81 -9.88 14.55
CA THR A 236 -0.76 -8.85 14.64
C THR A 236 -1.32 -7.43 14.57
N CYS A 237 -2.34 -7.19 13.75
CA CYS A 237 -3.01 -5.88 13.68
C CYS A 237 -3.79 -5.55 14.97
N LEU A 238 -4.36 -6.56 15.65
CA LEU A 238 -5.07 -6.37 16.92
C LEU A 238 -4.15 -6.02 18.09
N LEU A 239 -2.85 -6.37 18.03
CA LEU A 239 -1.88 -6.02 19.08
C LEU A 239 -1.59 -4.50 19.17
N GLY A 240 -1.97 -3.70 18.17
CA GLY A 240 -1.97 -2.23 18.22
C GLY A 240 -0.99 -1.52 17.27
N SER A 241 -1.22 -0.22 17.04
CA SER A 241 -0.50 0.56 16.01
C SER A 241 0.94 0.94 16.37
N SER A 242 1.30 0.97 17.65
CA SER A 242 2.68 1.23 18.09
C SER A 242 3.62 0.11 17.67
N LEU A 243 3.20 -1.15 17.88
CA LEU A 243 3.91 -2.36 17.45
C LEU A 243 4.06 -2.41 15.94
N PHE A 244 3.02 -2.00 15.20
CA PHE A 244 3.05 -1.95 13.75
C PHE A 244 4.20 -1.07 13.21
N SER A 245 4.35 0.16 13.70
CA SER A 245 5.38 1.08 13.18
C SER A 245 6.80 0.57 13.46
N MET A 246 6.99 -0.05 14.63
CA MET A 246 8.26 -0.64 15.04
C MET A 246 8.56 -1.88 14.20
N ALA A 247 7.59 -2.77 14.01
CA ALA A 247 7.72 -3.97 13.17
C ALA A 247 8.03 -3.60 11.72
N THR A 248 7.35 -2.60 11.16
CA THR A 248 7.53 -2.15 9.77
C THR A 248 8.98 -1.69 9.52
N PHE A 249 9.59 -0.98 10.46
CA PHE A 249 10.99 -0.58 10.33
C PHE A 249 11.95 -1.78 10.33
N PHE A 250 11.73 -2.78 11.19
CA PHE A 250 12.54 -3.99 11.20
C PHE A 250 12.34 -4.85 9.95
N ILE A 251 11.09 -4.97 9.48
CA ILE A 251 10.77 -5.67 8.23
C ILE A 251 11.45 -4.97 7.06
N PHE A 252 11.49 -3.63 7.03
CA PHE A 252 12.19 -2.88 5.99
C PHE A 252 13.68 -3.21 5.95
N ILE A 253 14.34 -3.26 7.11
CA ILE A 253 15.75 -3.64 7.20
C ILE A 253 15.96 -5.07 6.70
N LEU A 254 15.10 -6.00 7.12
CA LEU A 254 15.18 -7.41 6.72
C LEU A 254 14.98 -7.60 5.21
N VAL A 255 13.97 -6.97 4.63
CA VAL A 255 13.70 -7.02 3.18
C VAL A 255 14.83 -6.37 2.40
N SER A 256 15.32 -5.20 2.84
CA SER A 256 16.45 -4.51 2.20
C SER A 256 17.73 -5.34 2.26
N PHE A 257 17.98 -6.05 3.36
CA PHE A 257 19.12 -6.94 3.50
C PHE A 257 18.99 -8.17 2.59
N SER A 258 17.80 -8.78 2.52
CA SER A 258 17.52 -9.88 1.59
C SER A 258 17.74 -9.45 0.14
N TYR A 259 17.23 -8.26 -0.22
CA TYR A 259 17.44 -7.68 -1.55
C TYR A 259 18.92 -7.44 -1.87
N LEU A 260 19.67 -6.87 -0.92
CA LEU A 260 21.11 -6.66 -1.09
C LEU A 260 21.83 -7.98 -1.36
N MET A 261 21.44 -9.07 -0.68
CA MET A 261 22.01 -10.40 -0.93
C MET A 261 21.68 -10.92 -2.33
N VAL A 262 20.48 -10.65 -2.86
CA VAL A 262 20.12 -10.96 -4.25
C VAL A 262 21.01 -10.19 -5.23
N VAL A 263 21.18 -8.88 -5.03
CA VAL A 263 22.04 -8.05 -5.88
C VAL A 263 23.48 -8.56 -5.86
N VAL A 264 24.04 -8.85 -4.69
CA VAL A 264 25.40 -9.40 -4.55
C VAL A 264 25.51 -10.76 -5.24
N SER A 265 24.48 -11.59 -5.18
CA SER A 265 24.49 -12.91 -5.81
C SER A 265 24.64 -12.86 -7.33
N PHE A 266 24.10 -11.85 -8.01
CA PHE A 266 24.31 -11.68 -9.44
C PHE A 266 25.79 -11.50 -9.83
N PHE A 267 26.59 -10.87 -8.96
CA PHE A 267 28.03 -10.64 -9.20
C PHE A 267 28.92 -11.81 -8.77
N VAL A 268 28.51 -12.57 -7.76
CA VAL A 268 29.31 -13.65 -7.19
C VAL A 268 29.05 -14.98 -7.88
N GLN A 269 27.81 -15.24 -8.31
CA GLN A 269 27.41 -16.56 -8.79
C GLN A 269 27.89 -16.82 -10.22
N SER A 270 28.59 -17.94 -10.41
CA SER A 270 29.04 -18.41 -11.73
C SER A 270 27.89 -19.00 -12.56
N PRO A 271 28.04 -19.14 -13.89
CA PRO A 271 27.01 -19.70 -14.76
C PRO A 271 26.52 -21.06 -14.26
N ARG A 272 25.20 -21.23 -14.13
CA ARG A 272 24.58 -22.40 -13.50
C ARG A 272 23.33 -22.82 -14.26
N GLN A 273 22.98 -24.09 -14.17
CA GLN A 273 21.69 -24.60 -14.63
C GLN A 273 20.65 -24.51 -13.51
N VAL A 274 19.52 -23.89 -13.82
CA VAL A 274 18.38 -23.70 -12.92
C VAL A 274 17.34 -24.75 -13.27
N VAL A 275 16.80 -25.47 -12.29
CA VAL A 275 15.78 -26.50 -12.54
C VAL A 275 14.44 -25.82 -12.78
N ILE A 276 13.74 -26.20 -13.86
CA ILE A 276 12.38 -25.72 -14.10
C ILE A 276 11.41 -26.50 -13.22
N PRO A 277 10.57 -25.83 -12.42
CA PRO A 277 9.70 -26.51 -11.47
C PRO A 277 8.66 -27.36 -12.20
N LYS A 278 8.37 -28.54 -11.64
CA LYS A 278 7.42 -29.51 -12.23
C LYS A 278 5.98 -29.01 -12.30
N VAL A 279 5.65 -27.93 -11.58
CA VAL A 279 4.36 -27.24 -11.66
C VAL A 279 4.12 -26.62 -13.04
N ASN A 280 5.17 -26.38 -13.82
CA ASN A 280 5.05 -25.86 -15.17
C ASN A 280 4.71 -26.99 -16.16
N THR A 281 3.46 -27.43 -16.16
CA THR A 281 2.97 -28.48 -17.05
C THR A 281 3.24 -28.17 -18.52
N TYR A 282 3.17 -26.90 -18.94
CA TYR A 282 3.41 -26.48 -20.32
C TYR A 282 4.84 -26.74 -20.81
N ALA A 283 5.85 -26.47 -19.99
CA ALA A 283 7.25 -26.73 -20.35
C ALA A 283 7.55 -28.24 -20.45
N TYR A 284 6.85 -29.07 -19.66
CA TYR A 284 7.02 -30.52 -19.67
C TYR A 284 6.15 -31.23 -20.74
N ASP A 285 5.01 -30.66 -21.14
CA ASP A 285 4.14 -31.17 -22.22
C ASP A 285 4.66 -30.80 -23.63
N HIS A 286 5.39 -29.70 -23.76
CA HIS A 286 6.05 -29.28 -25.01
C HIS A 286 7.56 -29.09 -24.80
N PRO A 287 8.31 -30.18 -24.53
CA PRO A 287 9.72 -30.05 -24.27
C PRO A 287 10.47 -29.66 -25.55
N PRO A 288 11.49 -28.79 -25.46
CA PRO A 288 12.31 -28.42 -26.62
C PRO A 288 13.15 -29.58 -27.19
N ILE A 289 13.20 -30.72 -26.48
CA ILE A 289 13.92 -31.95 -26.84
C ILE A 289 13.04 -33.14 -26.43
N GLU A 290 12.98 -34.23 -27.21
CA GLU A 290 12.30 -35.47 -26.81
C GLU A 290 12.81 -35.93 -25.44
N PHE A 291 11.92 -35.94 -24.44
CA PHE A 291 12.24 -36.18 -23.03
C PHE A 291 11.48 -37.40 -22.53
N ASN A 292 12.10 -38.17 -21.64
CA ASN A 292 11.41 -39.19 -20.86
C ASN A 292 10.68 -38.50 -19.70
N ASN A 293 9.45 -38.92 -19.37
CA ASN A 293 8.58 -38.31 -18.34
C ASN A 293 9.21 -38.16 -16.93
N SER A 294 10.40 -38.73 -16.69
CA SER A 294 11.13 -38.71 -15.41
C SER A 294 12.23 -37.65 -15.32
N ASP A 295 12.67 -37.06 -16.43
CA ASP A 295 13.85 -36.18 -16.44
C ASP A 295 13.46 -34.71 -16.17
N LEU A 296 14.35 -33.96 -15.51
CA LEU A 296 14.15 -32.54 -15.18
C LEU A 296 14.61 -31.64 -16.34
N ILE A 297 13.82 -30.61 -16.66
CA ILE A 297 14.20 -29.58 -17.64
C ILE A 297 15.04 -28.51 -16.94
N TYR A 298 16.13 -28.08 -17.59
CA TYR A 298 17.05 -27.09 -17.06
C TYR A 298 17.02 -25.79 -17.86
N GLY A 299 16.77 -24.68 -17.17
CA GLY A 299 17.05 -23.33 -17.63
C GLY A 299 18.51 -22.94 -17.43
N ARG A 300 18.97 -21.92 -18.15
CA ARG A 300 20.35 -21.44 -18.10
C ARG A 300 20.42 -20.09 -17.39
N TYR A 301 21.31 -20.02 -16.40
CA TYR A 301 21.84 -18.79 -15.84
C TYR A 301 23.25 -18.60 -16.42
N THR A 302 23.44 -17.59 -17.25
CA THR A 302 24.67 -17.37 -18.03
C THR A 302 25.68 -16.47 -17.32
N GLY A 303 25.27 -15.83 -16.22
CA GLY A 303 26.02 -14.71 -15.63
C GLY A 303 26.00 -13.49 -16.57
N PHE A 304 26.74 -12.43 -16.24
CA PHE A 304 26.75 -11.21 -17.06
C PHE A 304 27.20 -11.49 -18.50
N SER A 305 26.25 -11.45 -19.43
CA SER A 305 26.48 -11.72 -20.84
C SER A 305 25.75 -10.71 -21.72
N SER A 306 26.51 -10.04 -22.59
CA SER A 306 25.93 -9.13 -23.57
C SER A 306 25.02 -9.85 -24.58
N LEU A 307 25.25 -11.15 -24.80
CA LEU A 307 24.42 -11.96 -25.71
C LEU A 307 23.04 -12.18 -25.09
N THR A 308 23.00 -12.60 -23.81
CA THR A 308 21.76 -12.79 -23.05
C THR A 308 20.96 -11.48 -22.95
N MET A 309 21.64 -10.36 -22.67
CA MET A 309 20.99 -9.05 -22.65
C MET A 309 20.35 -8.69 -24.00
N ARG A 310 21.02 -9.00 -25.11
CA ARG A 310 20.50 -8.74 -26.47
C ARG A 310 19.27 -9.61 -26.78
N GLU A 311 19.28 -10.86 -26.36
CA GLU A 311 18.13 -11.78 -26.53
C GLU A 311 16.91 -11.33 -25.72
N ASN A 312 17.14 -10.74 -24.54
CA ASN A 312 16.09 -10.17 -23.69
C ASN A 312 15.63 -8.76 -24.11
N THR A 313 16.22 -8.15 -25.15
CA THR A 313 15.94 -6.74 -25.48
C THR A 313 14.54 -6.52 -26.05
N TYR A 314 14.09 -7.38 -26.96
CA TYR A 314 12.81 -7.24 -27.65
C TYR A 314 11.70 -8.06 -27.02
N ALA A 315 10.46 -7.61 -27.11
CA ALA A 315 9.30 -8.31 -26.60
C ALA A 315 9.05 -9.64 -27.32
N ASN A 316 8.67 -10.65 -26.57
CA ASN A 316 8.14 -11.90 -27.09
C ASN A 316 7.06 -12.41 -26.14
N TYR A 317 5.81 -12.12 -26.48
CA TYR A 317 4.67 -12.54 -25.69
C TYR A 317 4.39 -14.02 -25.93
N THR A 318 4.42 -14.79 -24.86
CA THR A 318 4.18 -16.24 -24.87
C THR A 318 3.07 -16.56 -23.88
N ILE A 319 2.65 -17.82 -23.88
CA ILE A 319 1.68 -18.32 -22.91
C ILE A 319 2.33 -18.36 -21.53
N ASP A 320 1.62 -17.89 -20.52
CA ASP A 320 2.00 -18.05 -19.12
C ASP A 320 1.63 -19.46 -18.64
N TYR A 321 2.56 -20.15 -18.00
CA TYR A 321 2.34 -21.52 -17.55
C TYR A 321 1.38 -21.64 -16.34
N THR A 322 1.10 -20.55 -15.63
CA THR A 322 0.18 -20.55 -14.48
C THR A 322 -1.26 -20.28 -14.85
N THR A 323 -1.49 -19.39 -15.83
CA THR A 323 -2.84 -19.06 -16.32
C THR A 323 -3.23 -19.83 -17.57
N GLY A 324 -2.27 -20.26 -18.39
CA GLY A 324 -2.52 -20.89 -19.69
C GLY A 324 -2.95 -19.91 -20.78
N ASP A 325 -3.01 -18.62 -20.47
CA ASP A 325 -3.43 -17.56 -21.39
C ASP A 325 -2.24 -16.95 -22.13
N MET A 326 -2.48 -16.47 -23.36
CA MET A 326 -1.48 -15.71 -24.11
C MET A 326 -1.30 -14.32 -23.50
N MET A 327 -0.08 -14.00 -23.09
CA MET A 327 0.21 -12.70 -22.52
C MET A 327 0.15 -11.59 -23.57
N ASN A 328 -0.22 -10.39 -23.15
CA ASN A 328 -0.26 -9.20 -23.99
C ASN A 328 0.33 -8.01 -23.21
N PHE A 329 0.57 -6.89 -23.89
CA PHE A 329 1.09 -5.68 -23.25
C PHE A 329 0.28 -5.25 -22.03
N ALA A 330 -1.05 -5.25 -22.15
CA ALA A 330 -1.95 -4.80 -21.08
C ALA A 330 -1.96 -5.74 -19.87
N THR A 331 -1.87 -7.06 -20.08
CA THR A 331 -1.87 -8.04 -18.97
C THR A 331 -0.57 -7.94 -18.18
N VAL A 332 0.58 -7.90 -18.88
CA VAL A 332 1.90 -7.72 -18.26
C VAL A 332 2.00 -6.36 -17.55
N PHE A 333 1.47 -5.30 -18.16
CA PHE A 333 1.39 -3.99 -17.51
C PHE A 333 0.52 -4.03 -16.25
N GLY A 334 -0.62 -4.74 -16.26
CA GLY A 334 -1.48 -4.88 -15.08
C GLY A 334 -0.79 -5.58 -13.92
N VAL A 335 -0.04 -6.66 -14.20
CA VAL A 335 0.78 -7.36 -13.19
C VAL A 335 1.83 -6.41 -12.62
N LEU A 336 2.56 -5.69 -13.48
CA LEU A 336 3.58 -4.74 -13.06
C LEU A 336 3.00 -3.57 -12.26
N PHE A 337 1.90 -2.97 -12.73
CA PHE A 337 1.29 -1.82 -12.10
C PHE A 337 0.82 -2.16 -10.68
N SER A 338 0.22 -3.34 -10.50
CA SER A 338 -0.18 -3.84 -9.19
C SER A 338 1.00 -3.88 -8.20
N SER A 339 2.19 -4.25 -8.66
CA SER A 339 3.42 -4.30 -7.85
C SER A 339 3.90 -2.96 -7.33
N ILE A 340 3.67 -1.88 -8.08
CA ILE A 340 4.20 -0.53 -7.78
C ILE A 340 3.10 0.35 -7.13
N THR A 341 1.92 -0.21 -6.87
CA THR A 341 0.90 0.45 -6.05
C THR A 341 1.32 0.56 -4.58
N GLY A 342 0.57 1.30 -3.76
CA GLY A 342 0.85 1.42 -2.32
C GLY A 342 1.44 2.75 -1.86
N LEU A 343 1.50 3.76 -2.73
CA LEU A 343 1.99 5.10 -2.40
C LEU A 343 1.29 5.74 -1.18
N LEU A 344 0.00 5.42 -0.98
CA LEU A 344 -0.82 5.98 0.09
C LEU A 344 -0.58 5.32 1.47
N ALA A 345 0.21 4.25 1.54
CA ALA A 345 0.51 3.55 2.79
C ALA A 345 1.13 4.48 3.84
N GLY A 346 2.02 5.39 3.44
CA GLY A 346 2.67 6.34 4.36
C GLY A 346 1.73 7.46 4.85
N ALA A 347 0.70 7.79 4.07
CA ALA A 347 -0.28 8.78 4.47
C ALA A 347 -1.38 8.19 5.38
N ASN A 348 -1.55 6.85 5.41
CA ASN A 348 -2.47 6.17 6.33
C ASN A 348 -2.07 6.33 7.81
N MET A 349 -0.83 6.76 8.08
CA MET A 349 -0.28 7.01 9.41
C MET A 349 -0.14 8.49 9.73
N SER A 350 -0.76 9.37 8.94
CA SER A 350 -0.67 10.82 9.11
C SER A 350 -0.97 11.29 10.53
N GLY A 351 -1.90 10.63 11.22
CA GLY A 351 -2.29 11.00 12.58
C GLY A 351 -1.28 10.69 13.69
N GLU A 352 -0.33 9.79 13.44
CA GLU A 352 0.71 9.39 14.40
C GLU A 352 2.05 10.10 14.16
N LEU A 353 2.18 10.82 13.03
CA LEU A 353 3.37 11.57 12.66
C LEU A 353 3.53 12.84 13.50
N LYS A 354 4.76 13.12 13.93
CA LYS A 354 5.10 14.37 14.63
C LYS A 354 4.78 15.63 13.81
N ARG A 355 5.06 15.59 12.50
CA ARG A 355 4.86 16.70 11.55
C ARG A 355 4.39 16.17 10.20
N PRO A 356 3.08 15.89 10.04
CA PRO A 356 2.57 15.21 8.86
C PRO A 356 2.71 16.06 7.57
N SER A 357 2.49 17.37 7.64
CA SER A 357 2.56 18.28 6.49
C SER A 357 3.94 18.32 5.81
N ARG A 358 5.02 18.10 6.57
CA ARG A 358 6.39 18.00 6.04
C ARG A 358 6.83 16.56 5.79
N SER A 359 6.42 15.63 6.66
CA SER A 359 6.88 14.23 6.59
C SER A 359 6.27 13.47 5.43
N ILE A 360 5.00 13.71 5.09
CA ILE A 360 4.34 13.02 3.97
C ILE A 360 5.05 13.37 2.65
N PRO A 361 5.21 14.65 2.26
CA PRO A 361 5.86 14.96 0.99
C PRO A 361 7.30 14.46 0.90
N THR A 362 8.11 14.75 1.92
CA THR A 362 9.54 14.39 1.90
C THR A 362 9.76 12.89 1.95
N GLY A 363 8.99 12.16 2.77
CA GLY A 363 9.09 10.71 2.89
C GLY A 363 8.61 9.98 1.63
N SER A 364 7.46 10.40 1.09
CA SER A 364 6.88 9.75 -0.10
C SER A 364 7.70 10.00 -1.37
N ILE A 365 8.22 11.21 -1.59
CA ILE A 365 9.08 11.51 -2.75
C ILE A 365 10.36 10.68 -2.67
N ALA A 366 11.01 10.65 -1.51
CA ALA A 366 12.21 9.83 -1.30
C ALA A 366 11.93 8.33 -1.53
N ALA A 367 10.78 7.83 -1.08
CA ALA A 367 10.39 6.44 -1.27
C ALA A 367 10.16 6.09 -2.75
N ILE A 368 9.45 6.93 -3.51
CA ILE A 368 9.24 6.68 -4.95
C ILE A 368 10.57 6.62 -5.70
N PHE A 369 11.47 7.59 -5.48
CA PHE A 369 12.76 7.58 -6.17
C PHE A 369 13.61 6.38 -5.78
N PHE A 370 13.64 6.03 -4.50
CA PHE A 370 14.33 4.84 -4.02
C PHE A 370 13.80 3.57 -4.70
N VAL A 371 12.48 3.39 -4.75
CA VAL A 371 11.84 2.24 -5.40
C VAL A 371 12.12 2.25 -6.91
N PHE A 372 12.07 3.41 -7.57
CA PHE A 372 12.41 3.55 -8.99
C PHE A 372 13.81 3.00 -9.30
N PHE A 373 14.82 3.42 -8.54
CA PHE A 373 16.19 2.95 -8.76
C PHE A 373 16.34 1.44 -8.53
N ILE A 374 15.67 0.90 -7.52
CA ILE A 374 15.71 -0.53 -7.20
C ILE A 374 15.09 -1.38 -8.31
N PHE A 375 13.89 -1.02 -8.79
CA PHE A 375 13.22 -1.76 -9.85
C PHE A 375 13.97 -1.68 -11.19
N ILE A 376 14.54 -0.53 -11.53
CA ILE A 376 15.36 -0.39 -12.75
C ILE A 376 16.64 -1.21 -12.65
N THR A 377 17.33 -1.15 -11.50
CA THR A 377 18.55 -1.94 -11.27
C THR A 377 18.26 -3.42 -11.37
N GLU A 378 17.21 -3.90 -10.70
CA GLU A 378 16.81 -5.30 -10.73
C GLU A 378 16.50 -5.77 -12.16
N THR A 379 15.77 -4.94 -12.92
CA THR A 379 15.40 -5.26 -14.30
C THR A 379 16.63 -5.44 -15.18
N LEU A 380 17.61 -4.54 -15.07
CA LEU A 380 18.83 -4.60 -15.85
C LEU A 380 19.72 -5.80 -15.44
N LEU A 381 19.82 -6.08 -14.14
CA LEU A 381 20.58 -7.22 -13.64
C LEU A 381 19.98 -8.54 -14.12
N MET A 382 18.68 -8.77 -13.89
CA MET A 382 17.99 -9.99 -14.32
C MET A 382 18.10 -10.22 -15.83
N ALA A 383 17.93 -9.17 -16.63
CA ALA A 383 17.97 -9.28 -18.08
C ALA A 383 19.38 -9.53 -18.64
N ALA A 384 20.44 -9.11 -17.93
CA ALA A 384 21.82 -9.32 -18.33
C ALA A 384 22.35 -10.71 -17.94
N THR A 385 21.77 -11.37 -16.93
CA THR A 385 22.31 -12.60 -16.34
C THR A 385 21.54 -13.87 -16.65
N THR A 386 20.24 -13.76 -16.96
CA THR A 386 19.33 -14.91 -17.04
C THR A 386 18.73 -15.03 -18.44
N ASP A 387 18.71 -16.26 -18.96
CA ASP A 387 18.09 -16.56 -20.25
C ASP A 387 16.56 -16.42 -20.21
N ARG A 388 15.98 -15.99 -21.33
CA ARG A 388 14.52 -15.78 -21.49
C ARG A 388 13.74 -17.04 -21.16
N PHE A 389 14.21 -18.20 -21.58
CA PHE A 389 13.54 -19.48 -21.31
C PHE A 389 13.38 -19.74 -19.81
N THR A 390 14.40 -19.42 -19.01
CA THR A 390 14.34 -19.55 -17.56
C THR A 390 13.35 -18.54 -16.95
N LEU A 391 13.37 -17.29 -17.43
CA LEU A 391 12.50 -16.23 -16.93
C LEU A 391 11.01 -16.49 -17.21
N THR A 392 10.68 -17.10 -18.35
CA THR A 392 9.29 -17.47 -18.70
C THR A 392 8.78 -18.64 -17.87
N ASN A 393 9.64 -19.60 -17.52
CA ASN A 393 9.23 -20.91 -17.02
C ASN A 393 9.43 -21.12 -15.51
N ASN A 394 10.11 -20.20 -14.83
CA ASN A 394 10.33 -20.27 -13.38
C ASN A 394 10.26 -18.88 -12.73
N TYR A 395 9.19 -18.59 -12.00
CA TYR A 395 9.02 -17.34 -11.24
C TYR A 395 9.94 -17.22 -10.02
N LEU A 396 10.39 -18.34 -9.46
CA LEU A 396 11.26 -18.37 -8.28
C LEU A 396 12.74 -18.58 -8.66
N PHE A 397 13.13 -18.34 -9.91
CA PHE A 397 14.51 -18.56 -10.37
C PHE A 397 15.57 -17.82 -9.52
N LEU A 398 15.21 -16.69 -8.90
CA LEU A 398 16.08 -15.97 -7.97
C LEU A 398 16.49 -16.80 -6.76
N GLN A 399 15.62 -17.67 -6.25
CA GLN A 399 15.93 -18.54 -5.13
C GLN A 399 17.07 -19.51 -5.48
N ASP A 400 17.12 -19.99 -6.72
CA ASP A 400 18.11 -20.97 -7.17
C ASP A 400 19.48 -20.35 -7.48
N ILE A 401 19.51 -19.06 -7.82
CA ILE A 401 20.73 -18.31 -8.14
C ILE A 401 21.36 -17.68 -6.89
N ASN A 402 20.54 -17.35 -5.89
CA ASN A 402 21.01 -16.66 -4.70
C ASN A 402 22.09 -17.48 -3.93
N ILE A 403 23.09 -16.79 -3.36
CA ILE A 403 24.18 -17.42 -2.57
C ILE A 403 23.62 -18.36 -1.50
N TRP A 404 22.49 -17.97 -0.91
CA TRP A 404 21.74 -18.80 0.02
C TRP A 404 20.23 -18.69 -0.23
N ALA A 405 19.64 -19.75 -0.78
CA ALA A 405 18.22 -19.81 -1.16
C ALA A 405 17.23 -19.27 -0.09
N PRO A 406 17.39 -19.55 1.22
CA PRO A 406 16.46 -19.05 2.23
C PRO A 406 16.35 -17.52 2.35
N PHE A 407 17.35 -16.74 1.95
CA PHE A 407 17.25 -15.27 2.04
C PHE A 407 16.11 -14.72 1.18
N VAL A 408 15.92 -15.26 -0.03
CA VAL A 408 14.84 -14.84 -0.94
C VAL A 408 13.48 -15.17 -0.31
N ILE A 409 13.32 -16.38 0.24
CA ILE A 409 12.09 -16.81 0.92
C ILE A 409 11.77 -15.94 2.13
N ILE A 410 12.78 -15.67 2.99
CA ILE A 410 12.62 -14.81 4.16
C ILE A 410 12.21 -13.39 3.72
N GLY A 411 12.82 -12.87 2.66
CA GLY A 411 12.47 -11.58 2.07
C GLY A 411 11.03 -11.55 1.55
N MET A 412 10.60 -12.58 0.82
CA MET A 412 9.24 -12.72 0.31
C MET A 412 8.20 -12.77 1.42
N ILE A 413 8.41 -13.61 2.44
CA ILE A 413 7.51 -13.74 3.60
C ILE A 413 7.38 -12.39 4.31
N ALA A 414 8.51 -11.72 4.58
CA ALA A 414 8.52 -10.44 5.29
C ALA A 414 7.86 -9.31 4.48
N ALA A 415 8.14 -9.24 3.18
CA ALA A 415 7.54 -8.28 2.25
C ALA A 415 6.01 -8.41 2.23
N VAL A 416 5.50 -9.64 2.05
CA VAL A 416 4.05 -9.89 2.04
C VAL A 416 3.44 -9.59 3.39
N PHE A 417 4.08 -10.04 4.48
CA PHE A 417 3.57 -9.78 5.81
C PHE A 417 3.42 -8.28 6.06
N SER A 418 4.39 -7.46 5.66
CA SER A 418 4.27 -6.00 5.73
C SER A 418 3.13 -5.45 4.87
N ALA A 419 2.97 -5.95 3.64
CA ALA A 419 1.90 -5.52 2.75
C ALA A 419 0.52 -5.84 3.34
N CYS A 420 0.36 -7.02 3.94
CA CYS A 420 -0.87 -7.45 4.61
C CYS A 420 -1.19 -6.55 5.82
N LEU A 421 -0.19 -6.26 6.66
CA LEU A 421 -0.37 -5.38 7.81
C LEU A 421 -0.79 -3.97 7.38
N SER A 422 -0.10 -3.40 6.38
CA SER A 422 -0.40 -2.07 5.86
C SER A 422 -1.79 -2.00 5.22
N GLY A 423 -2.16 -3.02 4.43
CA GLY A 423 -3.47 -3.10 3.78
C GLY A 423 -4.61 -3.24 4.79
N LEU A 424 -4.46 -4.09 5.81
CA LEU A 424 -5.50 -4.34 6.81
C LEU A 424 -5.74 -3.13 7.72
N ILE A 425 -4.66 -2.48 8.19
CA ILE A 425 -4.74 -1.24 9.00
C ILE A 425 -5.24 -0.07 8.17
N GLY A 426 -4.81 0.03 6.91
CA GLY A 426 -5.30 1.04 5.98
C GLY A 426 -6.82 0.92 5.78
N ALA A 427 -7.29 -0.28 5.43
CA ALA A 427 -8.71 -0.54 5.21
C ALA A 427 -9.56 -0.25 6.46
N SER A 428 -9.14 -0.72 7.63
CA SER A 428 -9.91 -0.52 8.87
C SER A 428 -10.06 0.95 9.25
N ARG A 429 -8.99 1.74 9.14
CA ARG A 429 -9.01 3.19 9.44
C ARG A 429 -9.88 3.98 8.48
N ILE A 430 -9.85 3.64 7.19
CA ILE A 430 -10.70 4.29 6.18
C ILE A 430 -12.16 4.00 6.49
N LEU A 431 -12.49 2.74 6.79
CA LEU A 431 -13.87 2.34 7.07
C LEU A 431 -14.39 2.98 8.37
N GLU A 432 -13.56 3.03 9.41
CA GLU A 432 -13.87 3.72 10.67
C GLU A 432 -14.15 5.22 10.42
N ALA A 433 -13.29 5.89 9.67
CA ALA A 433 -13.45 7.31 9.39
C ALA A 433 -14.69 7.61 8.52
N LEU A 434 -14.99 6.76 7.53
CA LEU A 434 -16.23 6.84 6.74
C LEU A 434 -17.49 6.69 7.61
N ALA A 435 -17.44 5.79 8.61
CA ALA A 435 -18.56 5.56 9.52
C ALA A 435 -18.78 6.72 10.49
N ILE A 436 -17.70 7.34 10.98
CA ILE A 436 -17.76 8.51 11.87
C ILE A 436 -18.35 9.73 11.14
N ASP A 437 -18.03 9.90 9.86
CA ASP A 437 -18.51 11.03 9.05
C ASP A 437 -19.98 10.87 8.58
N GLU A 438 -20.65 9.74 8.90
CA GLU A 438 -22.06 9.45 8.56
C GLU A 438 -22.44 9.79 7.11
N ILE A 439 -21.54 9.50 6.16
CA ILE A 439 -21.71 9.90 4.74
C ILE A 439 -22.76 9.04 4.01
N PHE A 440 -22.99 7.81 4.48
CA PHE A 440 -23.86 6.81 3.85
C PHE A 440 -25.03 6.37 4.72
#